data_AF-A0AAV7XS07-F1
#
_entry.id   AF-A0AAV7XS07-F1
#
_cell.length_a   1.000
_cell.length_b   1.000
_cell.length_c   1.000
_cell.angle_alpha   90.00
_cell.angle_beta   90.00
_cell.angle_gamma   90.00
#
_symmetry.space_group_name_H-M   'P 1'
#
loop_
_entity.id
_entity.type
_entity.pdbx_description
1 polymer ?
#
loop_
_entity_poly.entity_id
_entity_poly.type
_entity_poly.pdbx_seq_one_letter_code
_entity_poly.pdbx_strand_id
1 'polypeptide(L)'
;MNVPPQGQVPMQQGGPQPPQQGPQQTQQQQQPQQPNPQQQQQQQAQQQAGQGQQSGQGPGSQQQQPGTPGSQAQQLQQQQQQQTQEKLDNISKVKALVGPLKDHLAVALKHAAHLLHFNTMVDNGSSKGMDLPPRLDVSLEAFYSTCDQIELHLKTAIECLTQGASSQRYLPLNVLPTKTEPIPGQDGLLYPQYLNTVRAQIQFAKQVHDILMLAVQNIAPPEQ
;
A
#
# COMPACT_ATOMS: atom_id res chain seq x y z
N MET A 1 -61.49 -23.69 -60.53
CA MET A 1 -60.55 -24.47 -61.34
C MET A 1 -59.33 -23.60 -61.61
N ASN A 2 -58.21 -23.79 -60.88
CA ASN A 2 -56.81 -23.72 -61.37
C ASN A 2 -55.81 -23.89 -60.19
N VAL A 3 -54.70 -24.62 -60.39
CA VAL A 3 -53.64 -24.99 -59.42
C VAL A 3 -52.39 -25.46 -60.23
N PRO A 4 -51.10 -25.41 -59.76
CA PRO A 4 -50.44 -24.58 -58.75
C PRO A 4 -49.61 -23.45 -59.42
N PRO A 5 -48.26 -23.45 -59.71
CA PRO A 5 -47.13 -24.37 -59.40
C PRO A 5 -46.18 -23.86 -58.28
N GLN A 6 -44.89 -24.23 -58.30
CA GLN A 6 -43.79 -23.85 -57.38
C GLN A 6 -42.56 -23.28 -58.13
N GLY A 7 -41.60 -22.69 -57.41
CA GLY A 7 -40.22 -22.39 -57.86
C GLY A 7 -39.74 -21.00 -57.42
N GLN A 8 -38.45 -20.69 -57.25
CA GLN A 8 -37.22 -21.50 -57.24
C GLN A 8 -36.09 -20.67 -56.58
N VAL A 9 -35.09 -21.28 -55.95
CA VAL A 9 -33.90 -20.56 -55.40
C VAL A 9 -32.87 -20.24 -56.49
N PRO A 10 -32.11 -19.15 -56.30
CA PRO A 10 -30.66 -19.26 -56.50
C PRO A 10 -29.81 -18.58 -55.40
N MET A 11 -28.59 -19.08 -55.23
CA MET A 11 -27.54 -18.46 -54.39
C MET A 11 -27.03 -17.15 -55.00
N GLN A 12 -26.44 -16.28 -54.17
CA GLN A 12 -25.41 -15.35 -54.65
C GLN A 12 -24.30 -15.14 -53.61
N GLN A 13 -23.07 -15.12 -54.09
CA GLN A 13 -21.85 -14.88 -53.30
C GLN A 13 -21.66 -13.37 -53.06
N GLY A 14 -21.09 -13.00 -51.92
CA GLY A 14 -20.66 -11.63 -51.63
C GLY A 14 -19.54 -11.62 -50.60
N GLY A 15 -18.30 -11.46 -51.06
CA GLY A 15 -17.12 -11.31 -50.21
C GLY A 15 -17.01 -9.91 -49.57
N PRO A 16 -16.12 -9.71 -48.59
CA PRO A 16 -16.16 -8.54 -47.70
C PRO A 16 -15.54 -7.28 -48.30
N GLN A 17 -16.18 -6.13 -48.08
CA GLN A 17 -15.56 -4.80 -48.14
C GLN A 17 -15.14 -4.35 -46.73
N PRO A 18 -13.90 -3.89 -46.52
CA PRO A 18 -13.48 -3.31 -45.25
C PRO A 18 -13.91 -1.83 -45.15
N PRO A 19 -14.54 -1.39 -44.04
CA PRO A 19 -14.77 0.04 -43.80
C PRO A 19 -13.46 0.76 -43.43
N GLN A 20 -13.28 1.96 -43.98
CA GLN A 20 -12.14 2.84 -43.68
C GLN A 20 -12.10 3.24 -42.19
N GLN A 21 -10.89 3.27 -41.63
CA GLN A 21 -10.64 3.87 -40.32
C GLN A 21 -10.64 5.39 -40.43
N GLY A 22 -11.56 6.06 -39.72
CA GLY A 22 -11.44 7.49 -39.40
C GLY A 22 -10.61 7.69 -38.13
N PRO A 23 -9.87 8.81 -37.99
CA PRO A 23 -9.08 9.08 -36.78
C PRO A 23 -10.01 9.40 -35.60
N GLN A 24 -10.07 8.47 -34.65
CA GLN A 24 -10.87 8.62 -33.43
C GLN A 24 -10.14 9.52 -32.42
N GLN A 25 -10.70 10.68 -32.11
CA GLN A 25 -10.14 11.60 -31.11
C GLN A 25 -10.21 11.00 -29.71
N THR A 26 -9.06 10.90 -29.03
CA THR A 26 -8.96 10.39 -27.66
C THR A 26 -9.54 11.40 -26.68
N GLN A 27 -10.81 11.23 -26.30
CA GLN A 27 -11.47 12.09 -25.33
C GLN A 27 -10.98 11.76 -23.92
N GLN A 28 -10.00 12.53 -23.44
CA GLN A 28 -9.41 12.35 -22.12
C GLN A 28 -10.41 12.72 -21.02
N GLN A 29 -10.83 11.74 -20.24
CA GLN A 29 -11.78 11.92 -19.14
C GLN A 29 -11.04 12.55 -17.95
N GLN A 30 -11.31 13.82 -17.66
CA GLN A 30 -10.67 14.54 -16.56
C GLN A 30 -11.20 14.01 -15.21
N GLN A 31 -10.33 13.35 -14.45
CA GLN A 31 -10.56 13.18 -13.01
C GLN A 31 -10.43 14.54 -12.31
N PRO A 32 -11.28 14.87 -11.32
CA PRO A 32 -11.08 16.05 -10.50
C PRO A 32 -9.83 15.86 -9.63
N GLN A 33 -8.75 16.57 -9.97
CA GLN A 33 -7.56 16.65 -9.12
C GLN A 33 -7.95 17.29 -7.78
N GLN A 34 -7.79 16.53 -6.69
CA GLN A 34 -7.87 17.09 -5.35
C GLN A 34 -6.77 18.15 -5.17
N PRO A 35 -7.08 19.34 -4.61
CA PRO A 35 -6.08 20.37 -4.40
C PRO A 35 -5.02 19.90 -3.40
N ASN A 36 -3.75 20.01 -3.80
CA ASN A 36 -2.62 19.54 -3.01
C ASN A 36 -2.44 20.44 -1.75
N PRO A 37 -2.61 19.94 -0.51
CA PRO A 37 -2.66 20.79 0.70
C PRO A 37 -1.35 21.53 0.99
N GLN A 38 -0.24 21.11 0.37
CA GLN A 38 1.08 21.72 0.55
C GLN A 38 1.19 23.14 -0.04
N GLN A 39 0.38 23.50 -1.04
CA GLN A 39 0.43 24.83 -1.66
C GLN A 39 -0.28 25.90 -0.80
N GLN A 40 -1.28 25.52 -0.01
CA GLN A 40 -2.03 26.45 0.84
C GLN A 40 -1.21 26.95 2.03
N GLN A 41 -0.27 26.14 2.54
CA GLN A 41 0.57 26.51 3.69
C GLN A 41 1.64 27.55 3.33
N GLN A 42 2.10 27.60 2.09
CA GLN A 42 3.12 28.57 1.66
C GLN A 42 2.54 30.00 1.53
N GLN A 43 1.27 30.14 1.18
CA GLN A 43 0.64 31.46 0.99
C GLN A 43 0.35 32.18 2.31
N GLN A 44 0.17 31.44 3.41
CA GLN A 44 -0.11 32.02 4.73
C GLN A 44 1.15 32.57 5.43
N ALA A 45 2.35 32.08 5.07
CA ALA A 45 3.61 32.56 5.63
C ALA A 45 3.99 33.99 5.16
N GLN A 46 3.52 34.42 3.98
CA GLN A 46 3.96 35.70 3.40
C GLN A 46 3.19 36.93 3.91
N GLN A 47 2.02 36.75 4.55
CA GLN A 47 1.23 37.87 5.09
C GLN A 47 1.73 38.40 6.45
N GLN A 48 2.57 37.64 7.18
CA GLN A 48 3.01 38.06 8.52
C GLN A 48 4.25 38.98 8.52
N ALA A 49 4.88 39.21 7.37
CA ALA A 49 6.04 40.11 7.24
C ALA A 49 5.67 41.58 6.96
N GLY A 50 4.38 41.94 6.94
CA GLY A 50 3.88 43.21 6.39
C GLY A 50 3.40 44.29 7.37
N GLN A 51 3.46 44.08 8.69
CA GLN A 51 3.03 45.09 9.68
C GLN A 51 4.10 45.33 10.74
N GLY A 52 4.78 46.49 10.66
CA GLY A 52 5.82 46.84 11.63
C GLY A 52 6.62 48.11 11.34
N GLN A 53 6.04 49.18 10.80
CA GLN A 53 6.78 50.45 10.72
C GLN A 53 5.91 51.72 10.65
N GLN A 54 5.56 52.30 11.81
CA GLN A 54 5.49 53.76 11.94
C GLN A 54 5.57 54.26 13.40
N SER A 55 6.19 55.44 13.56
CA SER A 55 6.27 56.31 14.76
C SER A 55 7.22 55.91 15.91
N GLY A 56 7.93 56.92 16.46
CA GLY A 56 8.71 56.83 17.70
C GLY A 56 10.16 57.33 17.60
N GLN A 57 10.40 58.64 17.78
CA GLN A 57 11.74 59.18 18.04
C GLN A 57 12.05 59.14 19.55
N GLY A 58 13.29 58.81 19.92
CA GLY A 58 13.79 58.95 21.29
C GLY A 58 15.16 58.29 21.52
N PRO A 59 16.21 59.03 21.94
CA PRO A 59 17.50 58.44 22.27
C PRO A 59 17.61 58.14 23.78
N GLY A 60 17.96 56.90 24.17
CA GLY A 60 18.21 56.60 25.58
C GLY A 60 18.52 55.15 25.94
N SER A 61 19.74 54.94 26.46
CA SER A 61 20.17 53.92 27.45
C SER A 61 20.03 52.41 27.16
N GLN A 62 21.10 51.71 27.55
CA GLN A 62 21.24 50.25 27.64
C GLN A 62 20.24 49.61 28.62
N GLN A 63 19.81 48.38 28.34
CA GLN A 63 19.81 47.33 29.38
C GLN A 63 19.82 45.91 28.79
N GLN A 64 20.63 45.03 29.39
CA GLN A 64 20.63 43.59 29.16
C GLN A 64 19.62 42.92 30.10
N GLN A 65 18.89 41.88 29.67
CA GLN A 65 18.40 40.79 30.53
C GLN A 65 17.97 39.57 29.68
N PRO A 66 17.74 38.36 30.27
CA PRO A 66 18.32 37.13 29.73
C PRO A 66 17.29 36.17 29.11
N GLY A 67 17.80 35.10 28.50
CA GLY A 67 17.02 34.22 27.62
C GLY A 67 16.15 33.17 28.31
N THR A 68 15.26 32.59 27.50
CA THR A 68 14.44 31.41 27.82
C THR A 68 14.66 30.32 26.76
N PRO A 69 15.39 29.23 27.06
CA PRO A 69 15.51 28.09 26.15
C PRO A 69 14.28 27.17 26.31
N GLY A 70 13.37 27.17 25.34
CA GLY A 70 12.08 26.48 25.51
C GLY A 70 11.24 26.27 24.25
N SER A 71 11.79 25.65 23.20
CA SER A 71 10.97 25.28 22.02
C SER A 71 11.41 24.03 21.25
N GLN A 72 12.68 23.61 21.29
CA GLN A 72 13.19 22.59 20.36
C GLN A 72 12.83 21.12 20.67
N ALA A 73 12.31 20.80 21.86
CA ALA A 73 12.01 19.41 22.23
C ALA A 73 10.81 18.78 21.48
N GLN A 74 9.90 19.59 20.91
CA GLN A 74 8.65 19.07 20.32
C GLN A 74 8.76 18.57 18.87
N GLN A 75 9.89 18.77 18.16
CA GLN A 75 9.97 18.40 16.74
C GLN A 75 10.46 16.97 16.47
N LEU A 76 11.18 16.34 17.40
CA LEU A 76 11.71 14.98 17.23
C LEU A 76 10.63 13.88 17.34
N GLN A 77 9.51 14.14 18.02
CA GLN A 77 8.51 13.10 18.30
C GLN A 77 7.60 12.76 17.09
N GLN A 78 7.50 13.65 16.11
CA GLN A 78 6.57 13.47 14.97
C GLN A 78 7.12 12.52 13.88
N GLN A 79 8.44 12.32 13.80
CA GLN A 79 9.05 11.46 12.77
C GLN A 79 8.98 9.96 13.08
N GLN A 80 8.91 9.57 14.35
CA GLN A 80 8.78 8.15 14.74
C GLN A 80 7.38 7.57 14.47
N GLN A 81 6.38 8.43 14.22
CA GLN A 81 5.01 8.00 13.92
C GLN A 81 4.85 7.38 12.52
N GLN A 82 5.59 7.83 11.49
CA GLN A 82 5.37 7.35 10.11
C GLN A 82 5.73 5.86 9.92
N GLN A 83 6.87 5.37 10.45
CA GLN A 83 7.18 3.93 10.41
C GLN A 83 6.21 3.09 11.26
N THR A 84 5.67 3.67 12.33
CA THR A 84 4.61 3.02 13.12
C THR A 84 3.33 2.92 12.31
N GLN A 85 3.06 3.87 11.42
CA GLN A 85 1.83 3.95 10.63
C GLN A 85 1.75 2.89 9.53
N GLU A 86 2.84 2.58 8.82
CA GLU A 86 2.87 1.43 7.87
C GLU A 86 2.71 0.07 8.58
N LYS A 87 3.30 -0.08 9.77
CA LYS A 87 3.08 -1.26 10.63
C LYS A 87 1.63 -1.36 11.11
N LEU A 88 1.01 -0.22 11.41
CA LEU A 88 -0.41 -0.16 11.81
C LEU A 88 -1.36 -0.37 10.62
N ASP A 89 -0.95 -0.11 9.38
CA ASP A 89 -1.79 -0.28 8.19
C ASP A 89 -2.21 -1.75 7.99
N ASN A 90 -1.27 -2.69 7.95
CA ASN A 90 -1.58 -4.13 7.82
C ASN A 90 -2.45 -4.64 8.98
N ILE A 91 -2.16 -4.24 10.22
CA ILE A 91 -2.97 -4.61 11.39
C ILE A 91 -4.37 -3.98 11.35
N SER A 92 -4.50 -2.77 10.80
CA SER A 92 -5.80 -2.10 10.63
C SER A 92 -6.62 -2.75 9.52
N LYS A 93 -5.98 -3.21 8.43
CA LYS A 93 -6.61 -4.02 7.37
C LYS A 93 -7.14 -5.35 7.92
N VAL A 94 -6.35 -6.07 8.71
CA VAL A 94 -6.84 -7.29 9.41
C VAL A 94 -8.07 -6.98 10.27
N LYS A 95 -8.04 -5.89 11.07
CA LYS A 95 -9.19 -5.47 11.89
C LYS A 95 -10.43 -5.13 11.05
N ALA A 96 -10.25 -4.48 9.90
CA ALA A 96 -11.34 -4.17 8.98
C ALA A 96 -11.97 -5.44 8.37
N LEU A 97 -11.16 -6.47 8.09
CA LEU A 97 -11.61 -7.76 7.54
C LEU A 97 -12.37 -8.64 8.56
N VAL A 98 -12.33 -8.34 9.88
CA VAL A 98 -13.07 -9.11 10.90
C VAL A 98 -14.59 -9.03 10.72
N GLY A 99 -15.12 -7.93 10.20
CA GLY A 99 -16.54 -7.79 9.85
C GLY A 99 -16.91 -8.72 8.69
N PRO A 100 -16.36 -8.49 7.49
CA PRO A 100 -16.55 -9.36 6.32
C PRO A 100 -16.35 -10.85 6.59
N LEU A 101 -15.36 -11.23 7.43
CA LEU A 101 -15.14 -12.63 7.81
C LEU A 101 -16.35 -13.25 8.51
N LYS A 102 -16.97 -12.51 9.45
CA LYS A 102 -18.18 -12.94 10.16
C LYS A 102 -19.38 -13.00 9.22
N ASP A 103 -19.51 -12.00 8.35
CA ASP A 103 -20.63 -11.92 7.41
C ASP A 103 -20.58 -13.05 6.38
N HIS A 104 -19.42 -13.31 5.77
CA HIS A 104 -19.22 -14.43 4.84
C HIS A 104 -19.43 -15.79 5.52
N LEU A 105 -18.95 -15.98 6.76
CA LEU A 105 -19.22 -17.19 7.54
C LEU A 105 -20.72 -17.37 7.82
N ALA A 106 -21.43 -16.32 8.20
CA ALA A 106 -22.87 -16.36 8.45
C ALA A 106 -23.67 -16.70 7.18
N VAL A 107 -23.27 -16.16 6.02
CA VAL A 107 -23.85 -16.49 4.71
C VAL A 107 -23.59 -17.96 4.36
N ALA A 108 -22.37 -18.46 4.51
CA ALA A 108 -22.03 -19.85 4.24
C ALA A 108 -22.83 -20.83 5.13
N LEU A 109 -22.96 -20.54 6.43
CA LEU A 109 -23.79 -21.33 7.35
C LEU A 109 -25.28 -21.30 6.97
N LYS A 110 -25.80 -20.14 6.54
CA LYS A 110 -27.19 -20.02 6.06
C LYS A 110 -27.42 -20.84 4.79
N HIS A 111 -26.49 -20.82 3.84
CA HIS A 111 -26.56 -21.63 2.62
C HIS A 111 -26.48 -23.13 2.92
N ALA A 112 -25.60 -23.55 3.83
CA ALA A 112 -25.52 -24.93 4.28
C ALA A 112 -26.83 -25.39 4.94
N ALA A 113 -27.42 -24.57 5.81
CA ALA A 113 -28.71 -24.86 6.44
C ALA A 113 -29.86 -24.96 5.42
N HIS A 114 -29.91 -24.07 4.43
CA HIS A 114 -30.88 -24.15 3.32
C HIS A 114 -30.70 -25.44 2.50
N LEU A 115 -29.47 -25.83 2.18
CA LEU A 115 -29.17 -27.05 1.42
C LEU A 115 -29.57 -28.31 2.18
N LEU A 116 -29.29 -28.39 3.49
CA LEU A 116 -29.72 -29.50 4.35
C LEU A 116 -31.24 -29.59 4.45
N HIS A 117 -31.93 -28.45 4.61
CA HIS A 117 -33.38 -28.41 4.67
C HIS A 117 -34.02 -28.81 3.32
N PHE A 118 -33.47 -28.33 2.20
CA PHE A 118 -33.87 -28.73 0.86
C PHE A 118 -33.75 -30.24 0.65
N ASN A 119 -32.60 -30.83 0.97
CA ASN A 119 -32.42 -32.28 0.89
C ASN A 119 -33.45 -33.04 1.74
N THR A 120 -33.65 -32.62 3.00
CA THR A 120 -34.66 -33.20 3.90
C THR A 120 -36.09 -33.13 3.32
N MET A 121 -36.44 -32.03 2.65
CA MET A 121 -37.73 -31.85 2.00
C MET A 121 -37.90 -32.74 0.76
N VAL A 122 -36.82 -32.95 -0.01
CA VAL A 122 -36.77 -33.87 -1.15
C VAL A 122 -36.93 -35.32 -0.69
N ASP A 123 -36.20 -35.73 0.36
CA ASP A 123 -36.27 -37.07 0.94
C ASP A 123 -37.68 -37.38 1.50
N ASN A 124 -38.34 -36.39 2.09
CA ASN A 124 -39.75 -36.47 2.54
C ASN A 124 -40.78 -36.37 1.40
N GLY A 125 -40.37 -36.37 0.13
CA GLY A 125 -41.25 -36.32 -1.04
C GLY A 125 -41.98 -34.99 -1.27
N SER A 126 -41.61 -33.93 -0.54
CA SER A 126 -42.26 -32.61 -0.57
C SER A 126 -41.61 -31.63 -1.57
N SER A 127 -41.02 -32.15 -2.65
CA SER A 127 -40.20 -31.40 -3.61
C SER A 127 -40.94 -30.51 -4.62
N LYS A 128 -42.28 -30.46 -4.58
CA LYS A 128 -43.07 -29.69 -5.55
C LYS A 128 -43.07 -28.19 -5.23
N GLY A 129 -42.46 -27.40 -6.11
CA GLY A 129 -42.53 -25.93 -6.09
C GLY A 129 -41.49 -25.25 -5.19
N MET A 130 -40.40 -25.93 -4.84
CA MET A 130 -39.31 -25.38 -4.03
C MET A 130 -38.23 -24.74 -4.93
N ASP A 131 -37.78 -23.53 -4.56
CA ASP A 131 -36.64 -22.88 -5.22
C ASP A 131 -35.35 -23.68 -5.04
N LEU A 132 -34.43 -23.59 -6.01
CA LEU A 132 -33.12 -24.22 -5.91
C LEU A 132 -32.32 -23.61 -4.74
N PRO A 133 -31.64 -24.44 -3.92
CA PRO A 133 -30.82 -23.93 -2.83
C PRO A 133 -29.62 -23.12 -3.36
N PRO A 134 -29.19 -22.08 -2.64
CA PRO A 134 -28.03 -21.29 -3.03
C PRO A 134 -26.75 -22.13 -3.02
N ARG A 135 -25.82 -21.77 -3.91
CA ARG A 135 -24.54 -22.47 -4.09
C ARG A 135 -23.62 -22.24 -2.89
N LEU A 136 -23.46 -23.27 -2.06
CA LEU A 136 -22.62 -23.25 -0.85
C LEU A 136 -21.15 -22.99 -1.18
N ASP A 137 -20.66 -23.55 -2.29
CA ASP A 137 -19.30 -23.38 -2.80
C ASP A 137 -18.91 -21.90 -2.99
N VAL A 138 -19.79 -21.10 -3.59
CA VAL A 138 -19.56 -19.65 -3.81
C VAL A 138 -19.46 -18.89 -2.48
N SER A 139 -20.28 -19.23 -1.49
CA SER A 139 -20.20 -18.63 -0.15
C SER A 139 -18.96 -19.06 0.64
N LEU A 140 -18.46 -20.29 0.42
CA LEU A 140 -17.21 -20.74 1.00
C LEU A 140 -16.00 -20.06 0.34
N GLU A 141 -16.03 -19.85 -0.97
CA GLU A 141 -14.99 -19.12 -1.72
C GLU A 141 -14.80 -17.69 -1.18
N ALA A 142 -15.90 -16.95 -0.94
CA ALA A 142 -15.87 -15.62 -0.33
C ALA A 142 -15.29 -15.63 1.10
N PHE A 143 -15.62 -16.64 1.90
CA PHE A 143 -15.05 -16.84 3.23
C PHE A 143 -13.54 -17.11 3.17
N TYR A 144 -13.10 -18.07 2.35
CA TYR A 144 -11.68 -18.40 2.19
C TYR A 144 -10.86 -17.23 1.65
N SER A 145 -11.37 -16.50 0.64
CA SER A 145 -10.72 -15.29 0.12
C SER A 145 -10.53 -14.21 1.20
N THR A 146 -11.40 -14.15 2.22
CA THR A 146 -11.25 -13.25 3.36
C THR A 146 -10.18 -13.75 4.33
N CYS A 147 -10.12 -15.07 4.58
CA CYS A 147 -9.07 -15.70 5.37
C CYS A 147 -7.68 -15.49 4.74
N ASP A 148 -7.54 -15.67 3.42
CA ASP A 148 -6.29 -15.50 2.68
C ASP A 148 -5.76 -14.07 2.80
N GLN A 149 -6.65 -13.06 2.71
CA GLN A 149 -6.29 -11.65 2.90
C GLN A 149 -5.84 -11.35 4.34
N ILE A 150 -6.51 -11.94 5.34
CA ILE A 150 -6.09 -11.83 6.75
C ILE A 150 -4.71 -12.48 6.95
N GLU A 151 -4.50 -13.68 6.41
CA GLU A 151 -3.22 -14.39 6.51
C GLU A 151 -2.09 -13.61 5.86
N LEU A 152 -2.32 -13.06 4.65
CA LEU A 152 -1.34 -12.21 3.95
C LEU A 152 -0.93 -11.00 4.80
N HIS A 153 -1.90 -10.22 5.30
CA HIS A 153 -1.60 -9.05 6.13
C HIS A 153 -0.91 -9.40 7.45
N LEU A 154 -1.23 -10.54 8.07
CA LEU A 154 -0.54 -11.02 9.26
C LEU A 154 0.91 -11.43 8.96
N LYS A 155 1.15 -12.17 7.87
CA LYS A 155 2.50 -12.53 7.40
C LYS A 155 3.34 -11.27 7.14
N THR A 156 2.83 -10.33 6.35
CA THR A 156 3.50 -9.05 6.09
C THR A 156 3.78 -8.27 7.38
N ALA A 157 2.85 -8.22 8.34
CA ALA A 157 3.08 -7.55 9.62
C ALA A 157 4.20 -8.21 10.45
N ILE A 158 4.32 -9.54 10.42
CA ILE A 158 5.40 -10.30 11.08
C ILE A 158 6.75 -10.03 10.41
N GLU A 159 6.79 -9.97 9.07
CA GLU A 159 7.99 -9.63 8.32
C GLU A 159 8.46 -8.20 8.62
N CYS A 160 7.57 -7.21 8.58
CA CYS A 160 7.88 -5.82 8.95
C CYS A 160 8.38 -5.70 10.40
N LEU A 161 7.79 -6.44 11.34
CA LEU A 161 8.27 -6.53 12.73
C LEU A 161 9.69 -7.08 12.82
N THR A 162 9.96 -8.18 12.12
CA THR A 162 11.26 -8.86 12.12
C THR A 162 12.34 -8.01 11.45
N GLN A 163 11.99 -7.33 10.35
CA GLN A 163 12.84 -6.38 9.64
C GLN A 163 13.17 -5.17 10.53
N GLY A 164 12.17 -4.59 11.21
CA GLY A 164 12.37 -3.45 12.11
C GLY A 164 13.21 -3.80 13.36
N ALA A 165 13.04 -5.00 13.91
CA ALA A 165 13.91 -5.49 14.98
C ALA A 165 15.35 -5.73 14.50
N SER A 166 15.51 -6.26 13.28
CA SER A 166 16.82 -6.50 12.68
C SER A 166 17.55 -5.20 12.34
N SER A 167 16.87 -4.19 11.80
CA SER A 167 17.48 -2.89 11.51
C SER A 167 17.98 -2.21 12.78
N GLN A 168 17.16 -2.16 13.84
CA GLN A 168 17.58 -1.63 15.14
C GLN A 168 18.76 -2.40 15.77
N ARG A 169 18.84 -3.72 15.56
CA ARG A 169 19.91 -4.56 16.13
C ARG A 169 21.24 -4.42 15.41
N TYR A 170 21.24 -4.45 14.08
CA TYR A 170 22.47 -4.54 13.29
C TYR A 170 22.94 -3.20 12.73
N LEU A 171 22.05 -2.22 12.62
CA LEU A 171 22.35 -0.93 12.00
C LEU A 171 21.46 0.17 12.62
N PRO A 172 21.73 0.57 13.89
CA PRO A 172 20.92 1.51 14.68
C PRO A 172 21.09 2.98 14.23
N LEU A 173 20.88 3.25 12.94
CA LEU A 173 20.86 4.61 12.39
C LEU A 173 19.40 5.06 12.26
N ASN A 174 19.10 6.29 12.67
CA ASN A 174 17.81 6.91 12.37
C ASN A 174 17.73 7.18 10.86
N VAL A 175 16.73 6.62 10.18
CA VAL A 175 16.53 6.77 8.72
C VAL A 175 15.19 7.44 8.48
N LEU A 176 15.19 8.46 7.64
CA LEU A 176 14.02 9.24 7.24
C LEU A 176 13.48 8.68 5.91
N PRO A 177 12.45 7.80 5.91
CA PRO A 177 12.15 6.97 4.73
C PRO A 177 11.46 7.76 3.61
N THR A 178 10.59 8.68 4.01
CA THR A 178 9.74 9.53 3.16
C THR A 178 10.43 10.81 2.68
N LYS A 179 11.69 11.04 3.06
CA LYS A 179 12.35 12.33 2.91
C LYS A 179 13.54 12.26 1.96
N THR A 180 13.51 13.10 0.93
CA THR A 180 14.54 13.19 -0.12
C THR A 180 15.52 14.34 0.08
N GLU A 181 15.14 15.40 0.81
CA GLU A 181 15.97 16.61 0.98
C GLU A 181 16.44 16.82 2.44
N PRO A 182 17.69 17.29 2.66
CA PRO A 182 18.19 17.64 3.98
C PRO A 182 17.54 18.94 4.46
N ILE A 183 17.09 18.96 5.73
CA ILE A 183 16.60 20.19 6.39
C ILE A 183 17.56 20.50 7.55
N PRO A 184 18.01 21.75 7.72
CA PRO A 184 18.86 22.12 8.86
C PRO A 184 18.21 21.77 10.20
N GLY A 185 18.97 21.13 11.09
CA GLY A 185 18.51 20.80 12.45
C GLY A 185 17.72 19.49 12.61
N GLN A 186 17.72 18.58 11.63
CA GLN A 186 17.24 17.20 11.84
C GLN A 186 18.37 16.18 11.92
N ASP A 187 18.36 15.40 13.01
CA ASP A 187 19.21 14.22 13.20
C ASP A 187 18.60 12.97 12.55
N GLY A 188 19.05 12.62 11.34
CA GLY A 188 18.66 11.40 10.66
C GLY A 188 19.22 11.31 9.24
N LEU A 189 19.56 10.09 8.81
CA LEU A 189 20.01 9.84 7.44
C LEU A 189 18.82 9.84 6.48
N LEU A 190 19.00 10.48 5.32
CA LEU A 190 18.07 10.31 4.21
C LEU A 190 18.17 8.88 3.66
N TYR A 191 17.08 8.33 3.13
CA TYR A 191 17.08 6.95 2.61
C TYR A 191 18.21 6.66 1.58
N PRO A 192 18.58 7.57 0.64
CA PRO A 192 19.73 7.37 -0.23
C PRO A 192 21.08 7.30 0.50
N GLN A 193 21.26 8.07 1.58
CA GLN A 193 22.48 8.05 2.40
C GLN A 193 22.58 6.74 3.17
N TYR A 194 21.48 6.27 3.76
CA TYR A 194 21.38 4.96 4.38
C TYR A 194 21.76 3.82 3.41
N LEU A 195 21.22 3.82 2.19
CA LEU A 195 21.58 2.82 1.17
C LEU A 195 23.08 2.85 0.83
N ASN A 196 23.70 4.03 0.78
CA ASN A 196 25.15 4.14 0.56
C ASN A 196 25.96 3.59 1.74
N THR A 197 25.54 3.85 2.98
CA THR A 197 26.15 3.28 4.19
C THR A 197 26.05 1.74 4.19
N VAL A 198 24.89 1.18 3.86
CA VAL A 198 24.68 -0.28 3.76
C VAL A 198 25.59 -0.89 2.69
N ARG A 199 25.68 -0.29 1.50
CA ARG A 199 26.58 -0.75 0.43
C ARG A 199 28.05 -0.75 0.86
N ALA A 200 28.50 0.30 1.55
CA ALA A 200 29.86 0.40 2.07
C ALA A 200 30.17 -0.68 3.10
N GLN A 201 29.24 -0.97 4.04
CA GLN A 201 29.39 -2.06 5.00
C GLN A 201 29.46 -3.43 4.32
N ILE A 202 28.62 -3.69 3.31
CA ILE A 202 28.67 -4.93 2.52
C ILE A 202 30.01 -5.07 1.79
N GLN A 203 30.53 -3.99 1.19
CA GLN A 203 31.81 -4.01 0.49
C GLN A 203 32.99 -4.26 1.47
N PHE A 204 32.97 -3.62 2.64
CA PHE A 204 33.96 -3.85 3.69
C PHE A 204 33.94 -5.29 4.19
N ALA A 205 32.76 -5.85 4.47
CA ALA A 205 32.62 -7.25 4.90
C ALA A 205 33.17 -8.24 3.86
N LYS A 206 32.96 -7.98 2.56
CA LYS A 206 33.58 -8.77 1.47
C LYS A 206 35.09 -8.67 1.47
N GLN A 207 35.66 -7.47 1.60
CA GLN A 207 37.13 -7.30 1.68
C GLN A 207 37.74 -8.07 2.86
N VAL A 208 37.10 -8.02 4.04
CA VAL A 208 37.53 -8.79 5.21
C VAL A 208 37.46 -10.30 4.94
N HIS A 209 36.37 -10.79 4.35
CA HIS A 209 36.24 -12.19 3.93
C HIS A 209 37.35 -12.61 2.97
N ASP A 210 37.65 -11.81 1.94
CA ASP A 210 38.63 -12.14 0.91
C ASP A 210 40.05 -12.16 1.48
N ILE A 211 40.38 -11.23 2.38
CA ILE A 211 41.65 -11.23 3.13
C ILE A 211 41.78 -12.48 4.01
N LEU A 212 40.71 -12.87 4.71
CA LEU A 212 40.70 -14.09 5.53
C LEU A 212 40.83 -15.35 4.67
N MET A 213 40.17 -15.43 3.52
CA MET A 213 40.29 -16.54 2.57
C MET A 213 41.70 -16.65 2.00
N LEU A 214 42.38 -15.54 1.70
CA LEU A 214 43.77 -15.54 1.29
C LEU A 214 44.70 -15.99 2.44
N ALA A 215 44.43 -15.57 3.68
CA ALA A 215 45.20 -16.02 4.84
C ALA A 215 45.06 -17.53 5.06
N VAL A 216 43.85 -18.08 4.99
CA VAL A 216 43.60 -19.53 5.13
C VAL A 216 44.33 -20.34 4.05
N GLN A 217 44.29 -19.91 2.79
CA GLN A 217 45.01 -20.58 1.70
C GLN A 217 46.54 -20.58 1.87
N ASN A 218 47.11 -19.55 2.49
CA ASN A 218 48.54 -19.49 2.82
C ASN A 218 48.93 -20.33 4.05
N ILE A 219 47.97 -20.81 4.85
CA ILE A 219 48.21 -21.59 6.07
C ILE A 219 47.96 -23.10 5.84
N ALA A 220 47.20 -23.47 4.81
CA ALA A 220 46.99 -24.86 4.43
C ALA A 220 48.33 -25.50 3.97
N PRO A 221 48.82 -26.57 4.62
CA PRO A 221 50.06 -27.21 4.22
C PRO A 221 49.88 -27.94 2.87
N PRO A 222 50.91 -28.00 2.01
CA PRO A 222 50.92 -28.97 0.92
C PRO A 222 50.99 -30.38 1.51
N GLU A 223 50.04 -31.25 1.19
CA GLU A 223 50.16 -32.67 1.54
C GLU A 223 51.39 -33.26 0.83
N GLN A 224 52.29 -33.88 1.62
CA GLN A 224 53.50 -34.59 1.18
C GLN A 224 53.37 -36.09 1.45
#